data_AF-A0A3B8QVW9-F1
#
_entry.id   AF-A0A3B8QVW9-F1
#
_cell.length_a   1.000
_cell.length_b   1.000
_cell.length_c   1.000
_cell.angle_alpha   90.00
_cell.angle_beta   90.00
_cell.angle_gamma   90.00
#
_symmetry.space_group_name_H-M   'P 1'
#
loop_
_entity.id
_entity.type
_entity.pdbx_description
1 polymer ?
#
loop_
_entity_poly.entity_id
_entity_poly.type
_entity_poly.pdbx_seq_one_letter_code
_entity_poly.pdbx_strand_id
1 'polypeptide(L)'
;MSVPLARRLAGPSFSLNVRYDQAWMTKRKEQASQPIQLGETKVDFVADREVFDVKEAEILVSKRSPGRISDGFARVFSSVNGWQGMPLADRQGTDADKKRHIMGKVKFVGIAVTGHRTQKIAKFDQGFVACISGIVTVMNESSETMHPGAPLTFDVCSKYPIQHGIHARKVRFHFRKALPGESVVAKALSYSKKGSTVDILLHPQKYTI
;
A
#
# COMPACT_ATOMS: atom_id res chain seq x y z
N MET A 1 -14.02 2.02 28.57
CA MET A 1 -12.56 1.80 28.59
C MET A 1 -11.99 2.31 27.29
N SER A 2 -11.31 3.46 27.29
CA SER A 2 -10.61 3.95 26.11
C SER A 2 -9.44 3.02 25.81
N VAL A 3 -9.37 2.54 24.57
CA VAL A 3 -8.18 1.82 24.10
C VAL A 3 -7.02 2.81 24.22
N PRO A 4 -5.93 2.48 24.94
CA PRO A 4 -4.77 3.37 24.99
C PRO A 4 -4.33 3.64 23.55
N LEU A 5 -4.20 4.91 23.18
CA LEU A 5 -3.57 5.30 21.93
C LEU A 5 -2.21 4.60 21.91
N ALA A 6 -2.03 3.60 21.04
CA ALA A 6 -0.78 2.85 20.99
C ALA A 6 0.34 3.87 20.76
N ARG A 7 1.23 3.99 21.75
CA ARG A 7 2.38 4.88 21.71
C ARG A 7 3.26 4.34 20.57
N ARG A 8 3.35 5.07 19.45
CA ARG A 8 4.11 4.65 18.26
C ARG A 8 5.48 4.15 18.71
N LEU A 9 5.81 2.90 18.39
CA LEU A 9 7.05 2.30 18.82
C LEU A 9 8.17 2.83 17.90
N ALA A 10 8.96 3.78 18.41
CA ALA A 10 10.12 4.29 17.70
C ALA A 10 11.28 3.31 17.89
N GLY A 11 11.65 2.61 16.81
CA GLY A 11 12.82 1.73 16.78
C GLY A 11 13.81 2.15 15.69
N PRO A 12 15.01 1.54 15.64
CA PRO A 12 15.93 1.75 14.54
C PRO A 12 15.23 1.40 13.22
N SER A 13 15.32 2.30 12.24
CA SER A 13 14.73 2.13 10.92
C SER A 13 15.74 2.50 9.84
N PHE A 14 15.72 1.73 8.76
CA PHE A 14 16.41 2.04 7.53
C PHE A 14 15.43 2.73 6.61
N SER A 15 15.73 3.99 6.30
CA SER A 15 14.88 4.83 5.46
C SER A 15 15.61 5.21 4.18
N LEU A 16 14.86 5.33 3.08
CA LEU A 16 15.36 5.78 1.79
C LEU A 16 14.50 6.91 1.25
N ASN A 17 15.12 7.79 0.48
CA ASN A 17 14.40 8.77 -0.31
C ASN A 17 13.80 8.08 -1.54
N VAL A 18 12.49 8.23 -1.72
CA VAL A 18 11.72 7.70 -2.84
C VAL A 18 11.02 8.85 -3.56
N ARG A 19 10.59 8.61 -4.79
CA ARG A 19 9.83 9.59 -5.58
C ARG A 19 8.47 9.03 -5.95
N TYR A 20 7.48 9.91 -6.04
CA TYR A 20 6.16 9.50 -6.47
C TYR A 20 6.19 9.13 -7.96
N ASP A 21 5.47 8.08 -8.34
CA ASP A 21 5.33 7.71 -9.75
C ASP A 21 4.21 8.54 -10.42
N GLN A 22 4.48 9.84 -10.60
CA GLN A 22 3.50 10.77 -11.14
C GLN A 22 3.06 10.37 -12.56
N ALA A 23 3.99 9.92 -13.41
CA ALA A 23 3.69 9.52 -14.78
C ALA A 23 2.71 8.34 -14.81
N TRP A 24 2.97 7.31 -14.00
CA TRP A 24 2.09 6.15 -13.92
C TRP A 24 0.71 6.49 -13.35
N MET A 25 0.67 7.30 -12.30
CA MET A 25 -0.58 7.63 -11.61
C MET A 25 -1.43 8.62 -12.42
N THR A 26 -0.82 9.55 -13.16
CA THR A 26 -1.53 10.39 -14.15
C THR A 26 -2.12 9.52 -15.26
N LYS A 27 -1.36 8.57 -15.81
CA LYS A 27 -1.87 7.66 -16.84
C LYS A 27 -3.09 6.88 -16.35
N ARG A 28 -3.06 6.36 -15.11
CA ARG A 28 -4.20 5.67 -14.51
C ARG A 28 -5.41 6.57 -14.32
N LYS A 29 -5.16 7.79 -13.86
CA LYS A 29 -6.21 8.78 -13.71
C LYS A 29 -6.89 9.06 -15.06
N GLU A 30 -6.14 9.29 -16.12
CA GLU A 30 -6.71 9.71 -17.40
C GLU A 30 -7.33 8.57 -18.21
N GLN A 31 -6.82 7.34 -18.05
CA GLN A 31 -7.22 6.23 -18.91
C GLN A 31 -8.29 5.33 -18.29
N ALA A 32 -8.62 5.48 -17.00
CA ALA A 32 -9.57 4.67 -16.23
C ALA A 32 -10.97 4.57 -16.88
N SER A 33 -11.18 3.52 -17.68
CA SER A 33 -12.41 3.24 -18.43
C SER A 33 -13.13 1.97 -17.99
N GLN A 34 -12.45 1.09 -17.24
CA GLN A 34 -12.99 -0.21 -16.84
C GLN A 34 -13.10 -0.28 -15.32
N PRO A 35 -14.31 -0.22 -14.74
CA PRO A 35 -14.47 -0.31 -13.30
C PRO A 35 -14.16 -1.73 -12.82
N ILE A 36 -13.33 -1.85 -11.78
CA ILE A 36 -13.06 -3.11 -11.08
C ILE A 36 -13.68 -2.98 -9.68
N GLN A 37 -14.53 -3.93 -9.30
CA GLN A 37 -15.09 -4.02 -7.95
C GLN A 37 -14.28 -5.04 -7.12
N LEU A 38 -13.90 -4.67 -5.89
CA LEU A 38 -13.24 -5.52 -4.90
C LEU A 38 -13.99 -5.43 -3.58
N GLY A 39 -14.87 -6.38 -3.27
CA GLY A 39 -15.74 -6.32 -2.10
C GLY A 39 -16.59 -5.05 -2.11
N GLU A 40 -16.34 -4.16 -1.15
CA GLU A 40 -17.01 -2.86 -1.02
C GLU A 40 -16.31 -1.74 -1.83
N THR A 41 -15.05 -1.93 -2.23
CA THR A 41 -14.26 -0.91 -2.91
C THR A 41 -14.45 -0.92 -4.43
N LYS A 42 -14.60 0.28 -4.99
CA LYS A 42 -14.58 0.53 -6.43
C LYS A 42 -13.21 1.04 -6.82
N VAL A 43 -12.52 0.26 -7.65
CA VAL A 43 -11.23 0.61 -8.24
C VAL A 43 -11.50 1.26 -9.59
N ASP A 44 -12.14 2.42 -9.55
CA ASP A 44 -12.54 3.21 -10.71
C ASP A 44 -11.84 4.57 -10.72
N PHE A 45 -12.19 5.38 -11.72
CA PHE A 45 -11.77 6.76 -11.78
C PHE A 45 -12.40 7.56 -10.63
N VAL A 46 -11.58 8.34 -9.94
CA VAL A 46 -12.02 9.37 -9.00
C VAL A 46 -11.37 10.70 -9.40
N ALA A 47 -12.20 11.73 -9.56
CA ALA A 47 -11.75 13.05 -10.03
C ALA A 47 -10.80 13.72 -9.02
N ASP A 48 -11.10 13.53 -7.72
CA ASP A 48 -10.35 14.09 -6.61
C ASP A 48 -8.93 13.55 -6.56
N ARG A 49 -7.96 14.45 -6.42
CA ARG A 49 -6.53 14.08 -6.41
C ARG A 49 -6.10 13.47 -5.09
N GLU A 50 -6.80 13.77 -4.01
CA GLU A 50 -6.46 13.27 -2.69
C GLU A 50 -6.48 11.73 -2.60
N VAL A 51 -7.24 11.05 -3.47
CA VAL A 51 -7.18 9.57 -3.57
C VAL A 51 -5.79 9.03 -3.95
N PHE A 52 -4.95 9.89 -4.52
CA PHE A 52 -3.62 9.55 -4.99
C PHE A 52 -2.51 10.07 -4.08
N ASP A 53 -2.83 10.93 -3.11
CA ASP A 53 -1.88 11.40 -2.09
C ASP A 53 -1.36 10.24 -1.28
N VAL A 54 -0.08 10.24 -0.95
CA VAL A 54 0.49 9.29 0.01
C VAL A 54 0.34 9.87 1.41
N LYS A 55 -0.24 9.10 2.31
CA LYS A 55 -0.36 9.46 3.73
C LYS A 55 0.68 8.69 4.54
N GLU A 56 1.06 9.21 5.70
CA GLU A 56 1.97 8.51 6.61
C GLU A 56 1.43 7.12 7.00
N ALA A 57 2.34 6.18 7.25
CA ALA A 57 2.04 4.80 7.59
C ALA A 57 1.32 3.98 6.49
N GLU A 58 1.26 4.49 5.25
CA GLU A 58 0.77 3.72 4.11
C GLU A 58 1.84 2.83 3.49
N ILE A 59 1.40 1.67 2.97
CA ILE A 59 2.24 0.78 2.17
C ILE A 59 2.58 1.44 0.84
N LEU A 60 3.87 1.44 0.52
CA LEU A 60 4.42 1.90 -0.73
C LEU A 60 4.79 0.72 -1.61
N VAL A 61 4.35 0.79 -2.85
CA VAL A 61 4.67 -0.19 -3.87
C VAL A 61 5.27 0.48 -5.09
N SER A 62 6.06 -0.30 -5.82
CA SER A 62 6.54 0.06 -7.16
C SER A 62 6.01 -0.93 -8.18
N LYS A 63 6.00 -0.55 -9.46
CA LYS A 63 5.73 -1.48 -10.55
C LYS A 63 6.85 -2.53 -10.63
N ARG A 64 6.54 -3.81 -10.84
CA ARG A 64 7.57 -4.86 -10.99
C ARG A 64 8.48 -4.68 -12.19
N SER A 65 7.93 -4.14 -13.27
CA SER A 65 8.66 -3.81 -14.50
C SER A 65 8.53 -2.31 -14.75
N PRO A 66 9.25 -1.48 -13.96
CA PRO A 66 9.29 -0.05 -14.22
C PRO A 66 10.00 0.19 -15.57
N GLY A 67 9.63 1.27 -16.26
CA GLY A 67 10.42 1.71 -17.41
C GLY A 67 11.84 2.06 -16.96
N ARG A 68 12.80 2.11 -17.88
CA ARG A 68 14.14 2.63 -17.56
C ARG A 68 14.01 4.11 -17.20
N ILE A 69 14.30 4.45 -15.95
CA ILE A 69 14.38 5.82 -15.45
C ILE A 69 15.78 5.98 -14.86
N SER A 70 16.53 6.96 -15.36
CA SER A 70 17.97 7.12 -15.08
C SER A 70 18.26 8.05 -13.90
N ASP A 71 17.29 8.33 -13.02
CA ASP A 71 17.43 9.31 -11.94
C ASP A 71 17.90 8.71 -10.61
N GLY A 72 18.04 7.38 -10.52
CA GLY A 72 18.51 6.68 -9.32
C GLY A 72 17.51 6.59 -8.18
N PHE A 73 16.26 7.04 -8.38
CA PHE A 73 15.22 7.00 -7.34
C PHE A 73 14.21 5.87 -7.58
N ALA A 74 13.79 5.22 -6.49
CA ALA A 74 12.66 4.29 -6.55
C ALA A 74 11.34 5.07 -6.75
N ARG A 75 10.59 4.72 -7.81
CA ARG A 75 9.27 5.28 -8.11
C ARG A 75 8.17 4.48 -7.42
N VAL A 76 7.37 5.15 -6.60
CA VAL A 76 6.39 4.50 -5.72
C VAL A 76 5.02 5.17 -5.73
N PHE A 77 4.01 4.44 -5.31
CA PHE A 77 2.65 4.91 -5.07
C PHE A 77 1.99 4.05 -3.97
N SER A 78 0.90 4.53 -3.38
CA SER A 78 0.16 3.81 -2.32
C SER A 78 -1.32 3.53 -2.65
N SER A 79 -1.78 3.98 -3.82
CA SER A 79 -3.18 3.90 -4.25
C SER A 79 -3.39 2.93 -5.42
N VAL A 80 -4.51 2.22 -5.39
CA VAL A 80 -4.93 1.29 -6.44
C VAL A 80 -5.97 1.93 -7.37
N ASN A 81 -6.54 3.09 -7.02
CA ASN A 81 -7.58 3.77 -7.82
C ASN A 81 -7.19 3.92 -9.30
N GLY A 82 -8.18 3.73 -10.19
CA GLY A 82 -7.96 3.76 -11.63
C GLY A 82 -7.09 2.60 -12.16
N TRP A 83 -7.05 1.45 -11.49
CA TRP A 83 -6.34 0.27 -12.01
C TRP A 83 -6.97 -0.24 -13.31
N GLN A 84 -6.13 -0.67 -14.26
CA GLN A 84 -6.58 -1.12 -15.59
C GLN A 84 -5.71 -2.25 -16.15
N GLY A 85 -6.09 -2.73 -17.35
CA GLY A 85 -5.33 -3.73 -18.10
C GLY A 85 -5.53 -5.16 -17.60
N MET A 86 -6.61 -5.38 -16.84
CA MET A 86 -7.00 -6.70 -16.35
C MET A 86 -7.70 -7.47 -17.48
N PRO A 87 -7.28 -8.71 -17.79
CA PRO A 87 -8.00 -9.58 -18.72
C PRO A 87 -9.47 -9.73 -18.34
N LEU A 88 -10.33 -9.94 -19.33
CA LEU A 88 -11.77 -10.07 -19.10
C LEU A 88 -12.09 -11.18 -18.09
N ALA A 89 -11.38 -12.31 -18.19
CA ALA A 89 -11.52 -13.46 -17.29
C ALA A 89 -11.22 -13.09 -15.83
N ASP A 90 -10.09 -12.43 -15.55
CA ASP A 90 -9.74 -11.96 -14.20
C ASP A 90 -10.74 -10.92 -13.69
N ARG A 91 -11.24 -10.05 -14.59
CA ARG A 91 -12.17 -8.96 -14.25
C ARG A 91 -13.55 -9.48 -13.83
N GLN A 92 -14.04 -10.52 -14.49
CA GLN A 92 -15.29 -11.20 -14.16
C GLN A 92 -15.11 -12.30 -13.09
N GLY A 93 -13.86 -12.61 -12.74
CA GLY A 93 -13.51 -13.59 -11.72
C GLY A 93 -13.76 -13.12 -10.29
N THR A 94 -13.25 -13.91 -9.35
CA THR A 94 -13.39 -13.62 -7.92
C THR A 94 -12.51 -12.45 -7.50
N ASP A 95 -12.78 -11.87 -6.33
CA ASP A 95 -11.91 -10.82 -5.79
C ASP A 95 -10.49 -11.30 -5.55
N ALA A 96 -10.29 -12.59 -5.27
CA ALA A 96 -8.97 -13.19 -5.16
C ALA A 96 -8.22 -13.13 -6.50
N ASP A 97 -8.89 -13.37 -7.63
CA ASP A 97 -8.28 -13.32 -8.96
C ASP A 97 -7.87 -11.88 -9.32
N LYS A 98 -8.75 -10.92 -9.07
CA LYS A 98 -8.48 -9.49 -9.29
C LYS A 98 -7.31 -8.99 -8.43
N LYS A 99 -7.29 -9.36 -7.15
CA LYS A 99 -6.19 -9.06 -6.23
C LYS A 99 -4.88 -9.69 -6.70
N ARG A 100 -4.90 -10.98 -7.05
CA ARG A 100 -3.73 -11.69 -7.59
C ARG A 100 -3.15 -11.00 -8.82
N HIS A 101 -4.01 -10.54 -9.73
CA HIS A 101 -3.59 -9.77 -10.90
C HIS A 101 -2.87 -8.47 -10.51
N ILE A 102 -3.45 -7.67 -9.62
CA ILE A 102 -2.86 -6.41 -9.14
C ILE A 102 -1.51 -6.68 -8.46
N MET A 103 -1.49 -7.64 -7.53
CA MET A 103 -0.32 -8.04 -6.75
C MET A 103 0.82 -8.61 -7.61
N GLY A 104 0.48 -9.25 -8.74
CA GLY A 104 1.43 -9.72 -9.74
C GLY A 104 2.14 -8.60 -10.52
N LYS A 105 1.63 -7.36 -10.48
CA LYS A 105 2.22 -6.20 -11.18
C LYS A 105 2.97 -5.24 -10.25
N VAL A 106 2.82 -5.39 -8.94
CA VAL A 106 3.46 -4.52 -7.94
C VAL A 106 4.50 -5.27 -7.11
N LYS A 107 5.44 -4.51 -6.54
CA LYS A 107 6.43 -4.96 -5.58
C LYS A 107 6.37 -4.07 -4.35
N PHE A 108 6.39 -4.68 -3.17
CA PHE A 108 6.53 -3.96 -1.91
C PHE A 108 7.86 -3.20 -1.88
N VAL A 109 7.83 -1.95 -1.42
CA VAL A 109 9.04 -1.12 -1.23
C VAL A 109 9.24 -0.80 0.24
N GLY A 110 8.19 -0.41 0.96
CA GLY A 110 8.30 0.00 2.35
C GLY A 110 7.04 0.70 2.83
N ILE A 111 7.17 1.43 3.93
CA ILE A 111 6.10 2.24 4.52
C ILE A 111 6.44 3.72 4.43
N ALA A 112 5.46 4.54 4.06
CA ALA A 112 5.62 6.00 4.03
C ALA A 112 5.86 6.56 5.43
N VAL A 113 7.02 7.18 5.63
CA VAL A 113 7.35 7.93 6.85
C VAL A 113 6.82 9.34 6.74
N THR A 114 6.94 9.94 5.56
CA THR A 114 6.39 11.27 5.25
C THR A 114 5.34 11.16 4.15
N GLY A 115 4.32 12.02 4.23
CA GLY A 115 3.29 12.11 3.19
C GLY A 115 3.78 12.78 1.91
N HIS A 116 3.09 12.50 0.81
CA HIS A 116 3.29 13.16 -0.48
C HIS A 116 1.94 13.62 -1.03
N ARG A 117 1.85 14.90 -1.40
CA ARG A 117 0.63 15.47 -2.00
C ARG A 117 0.77 15.53 -3.51
N THR A 118 -0.16 14.89 -4.22
CA THR A 118 -0.16 14.83 -5.67
C THR A 118 -0.60 16.17 -6.30
N GLN A 119 0.22 16.71 -7.21
CA GLN A 119 0.00 18.02 -7.81
C GLN A 119 -0.33 17.97 -9.31
N LYS A 120 -0.96 19.03 -9.84
CA LYS A 120 -1.43 19.10 -11.25
C LYS A 120 -0.29 19.18 -12.24
N ILE A 121 0.76 19.89 -11.86
CA ILE A 121 1.90 20.19 -12.70
C ILE A 121 3.06 19.37 -12.15
N ALA A 122 3.84 18.75 -13.02
CA ALA A 122 5.10 18.07 -12.69
C ALA A 122 6.19 19.09 -12.27
N LYS A 123 5.85 20.03 -11.38
CA LYS A 123 6.83 20.89 -10.74
C LYS A 123 7.65 20.00 -9.82
N PHE A 124 8.97 20.01 -10.04
CA PHE A 124 10.03 19.36 -9.24
C PHE A 124 9.52 18.29 -8.26
N ASP A 125 9.62 17.04 -8.70
CA ASP A 125 9.13 15.87 -7.97
C ASP A 125 9.78 15.80 -6.58
N GLN A 126 9.04 16.27 -5.57
CA GLN A 126 9.50 16.29 -4.19
C GLN A 126 9.60 14.83 -3.73
N GLY A 127 10.83 14.37 -3.54
CA GLY A 127 11.09 13.09 -2.89
C GLY A 127 10.48 13.06 -1.50
N PHE A 128 10.10 11.88 -1.05
CA PHE A 128 9.60 11.64 0.30
C PHE A 128 10.27 10.40 0.87
N VAL A 129 10.07 10.15 2.17
CA VAL A 129 10.85 9.14 2.90
C VAL A 129 10.04 7.87 3.08
N ALA A 130 10.64 6.74 2.75
CA ALA A 130 10.10 5.41 2.98
C ALA A 130 10.97 4.65 3.98
N CYS A 131 10.35 4.04 4.99
CA CYS A 131 10.98 3.04 5.86
C CYS A 131 10.95 1.69 5.14
N ILE A 132 12.12 1.14 4.83
CA ILE A 132 12.26 -0.12 4.09
C ILE A 132 12.54 -1.32 5.01
N SER A 133 13.03 -1.06 6.23
CA SER A 133 13.37 -2.08 7.22
C SER A 133 13.39 -1.44 8.60
N GLY A 134 12.98 -2.18 9.64
CA GLY A 134 12.92 -1.69 11.01
C GLY A 134 11.51 -1.72 11.58
N ILE A 135 11.33 -1.09 12.74
CA ILE A 135 10.06 -1.14 13.47
C ILE A 135 9.18 0.03 13.07
N VAL A 136 7.94 -0.25 12.67
CA VAL A 136 6.94 0.76 12.30
C VAL A 136 5.58 0.39 12.88
N THR A 137 4.84 1.38 13.35
CA THR A 137 3.43 1.22 13.75
C THR A 137 2.53 1.55 12.57
N VAL A 138 1.64 0.63 12.20
CA VAL A 138 0.68 0.77 11.10
C VAL A 138 -0.74 0.41 11.56
N MET A 139 -1.73 0.69 10.72
CA MET A 139 -3.12 0.32 10.99
C MET A 139 -3.39 -1.13 10.56
N ASN A 140 -3.98 -1.96 11.42
CA ASN A 140 -4.49 -3.27 11.00
C ASN A 140 -5.82 -3.09 10.26
N GLU A 141 -5.74 -2.96 8.94
CA GLU A 141 -6.91 -2.88 8.05
C GLU A 141 -7.34 -4.24 7.50
N SER A 142 -6.74 -5.34 7.96
CA SER A 142 -7.17 -6.67 7.56
C SER A 142 -8.47 -7.07 8.26
N SER A 143 -9.13 -8.11 7.76
CA SER A 143 -10.24 -8.74 8.48
C SER A 143 -9.80 -9.56 9.68
N GLU A 144 -8.49 -9.78 9.85
CA GLU A 144 -7.94 -10.74 10.81
C GLU A 144 -7.28 -10.05 12.00
N THR A 145 -7.29 -10.74 13.14
CA THR A 145 -6.50 -10.35 14.31
C THR A 145 -5.04 -10.75 14.10
N MET A 146 -4.12 -9.81 14.23
CA MET A 146 -2.68 -10.06 14.19
C MET A 146 -2.18 -10.45 15.59
N HIS A 147 -1.41 -11.52 15.65
CA HIS A 147 -0.76 -11.99 16.89
C HIS A 147 0.74 -11.72 16.80
N PRO A 148 1.43 -11.44 17.93
CA PRO A 148 2.87 -11.32 17.95
C PRO A 148 3.54 -12.54 17.31
N GLY A 149 4.57 -12.30 16.50
CA GLY A 149 5.30 -13.31 15.76
C GLY A 149 4.69 -13.71 14.42
N ALA A 150 3.45 -13.32 14.11
CA ALA A 150 2.79 -13.70 12.86
C ALA A 150 3.54 -13.13 11.64
N PRO A 151 3.87 -13.95 10.63
CA PRO A 151 4.43 -13.47 9.38
C PRO A 151 3.35 -12.72 8.60
N LEU A 152 3.72 -11.57 8.05
CA LEU A 152 2.82 -10.69 7.32
C LEU A 152 3.26 -10.55 5.87
N THR A 153 2.26 -10.59 4.99
CA THR A 153 2.34 -10.14 3.60
C THR A 153 1.47 -8.89 3.42
N PHE A 154 1.45 -8.33 2.22
CA PHE A 154 0.56 -7.23 1.87
C PHE A 154 -0.44 -7.65 0.79
N ASP A 155 -1.58 -6.97 0.74
CA ASP A 155 -2.65 -7.21 -0.22
C ASP A 155 -3.46 -5.91 -0.46
N VAL A 156 -4.37 -5.92 -1.43
CA VAL A 156 -5.27 -4.80 -1.72
C VAL A 156 -6.49 -4.81 -0.78
N CYS A 157 -6.85 -3.64 -0.25
CA CYS A 157 -8.03 -3.48 0.58
C CYS A 157 -9.33 -3.67 -0.22
N SER A 158 -10.20 -4.55 0.26
CA SER A 158 -11.58 -4.72 -0.24
C SER A 158 -12.61 -3.85 0.48
N LYS A 159 -12.16 -3.01 1.42
CA LYS A 159 -12.99 -2.04 2.16
C LYS A 159 -12.34 -0.67 2.12
N TYR A 160 -13.17 0.37 2.18
CA TYR A 160 -12.70 1.75 2.23
C TYR A 160 -12.00 2.06 3.57
N PRO A 161 -11.08 3.03 3.59
CA PRO A 161 -10.34 3.40 4.78
C PRO A 161 -11.28 3.94 5.87
N ILE A 162 -11.03 3.53 7.11
CA ILE A 162 -11.74 4.03 8.29
C ILE A 162 -11.01 5.25 8.90
N GLN A 163 -9.76 5.49 8.48
CA GLN A 163 -8.86 6.47 9.08
C GLN A 163 -9.19 7.90 8.64
N HIS A 164 -9.29 8.82 9.61
CA HIS A 164 -9.44 10.26 9.37
C HIS A 164 -8.24 10.84 8.60
N GLY A 165 -8.51 11.80 7.72
CA GLY A 165 -7.48 12.46 6.90
C GLY A 165 -7.07 11.67 5.65
N ILE A 166 -7.74 10.53 5.39
CA ILE A 166 -7.62 9.76 4.16
C ILE A 166 -8.91 9.89 3.38
N HIS A 167 -8.80 10.12 2.08
CA HIS A 167 -9.96 10.26 1.22
C HIS A 167 -10.84 8.99 1.29
N ALA A 168 -12.14 9.16 1.51
CA ALA A 168 -13.08 8.06 1.75
C ALA A 168 -13.13 7.02 0.61
N ARG A 169 -12.86 7.44 -0.63
CA ARG A 169 -12.82 6.56 -1.81
C ARG A 169 -11.44 6.01 -2.16
N LYS A 170 -10.42 6.25 -1.35
CA LYS A 170 -9.07 5.77 -1.63
C LYS A 170 -9.00 4.25 -1.43
N VAL A 171 -8.51 3.53 -2.44
CA VAL A 171 -8.24 2.09 -2.35
C VAL A 171 -6.76 1.89 -2.07
N ARG A 172 -6.44 1.31 -0.92
CA ARG A 172 -5.07 1.15 -0.40
C ARG A 172 -4.60 -0.31 -0.43
N PHE A 173 -3.36 -0.49 -0.04
CA PHE A 173 -2.82 -1.79 0.37
C PHE A 173 -2.83 -1.89 1.90
N HIS A 174 -3.00 -3.11 2.42
CA HIS A 174 -2.89 -3.41 3.84
C HIS A 174 -1.96 -4.60 4.09
N PHE A 175 -1.55 -4.78 5.35
CA PHE A 175 -0.94 -6.03 5.78
C PHE A 175 -2.00 -7.07 6.11
N ARG A 176 -1.71 -8.33 5.83
CA ARG A 176 -2.46 -9.51 6.30
C ARG A 176 -1.49 -10.61 6.69
N LYS A 177 -1.99 -11.65 7.39
CA LYS A 177 -1.17 -12.83 7.64
C LYS A 177 -0.74 -13.47 6.32
N ALA A 178 0.52 -13.86 6.24
CA ALA A 178 1.06 -14.62 5.12
C ALA A 178 0.61 -16.08 5.22
N LEU A 179 0.20 -16.65 4.09
CA LEU A 179 -0.04 -18.08 3.95
C LEU A 179 1.28 -18.81 3.64
N PRO A 180 1.36 -20.13 3.88
CA PRO A 180 2.53 -20.92 3.48
C PRO A 180 2.88 -20.72 1.99
N GLY A 181 4.15 -20.47 1.69
CA GLY A 181 4.65 -20.22 0.33
C GLY A 181 4.52 -18.77 -0.16
N GLU A 182 3.91 -17.86 0.60
CA GLU A 182 3.84 -16.44 0.24
C GLU A 182 5.09 -15.66 0.68
N SER A 183 5.43 -14.60 -0.06
CA SER A 183 6.52 -13.71 0.32
C SER A 183 6.18 -12.95 1.60
N VAL A 184 7.00 -13.12 2.63
CA VAL A 184 6.88 -12.38 3.90
C VAL A 184 7.62 -11.05 3.78
N VAL A 185 6.95 -9.95 4.12
CA VAL A 185 7.53 -8.59 4.10
C VAL A 185 7.68 -8.00 5.49
N ALA A 186 6.94 -8.52 6.47
CA ALA A 186 6.98 -8.04 7.85
C ALA A 186 6.61 -9.14 8.84
N LYS A 187 6.82 -8.86 10.13
CA LYS A 187 6.37 -9.69 11.24
C LYS A 187 5.64 -8.81 12.26
N ALA A 188 4.50 -9.26 12.75
CA ALA A 188 3.79 -8.57 13.83
C ALA A 188 4.59 -8.67 15.14
N LEU A 189 4.74 -7.54 15.84
CA LEU A 189 5.40 -7.46 17.16
C LEU A 189 4.38 -7.31 18.29
N SER A 190 3.22 -6.74 18.01
CA SER A 190 2.14 -6.57 18.98
C SER A 190 0.83 -7.24 18.53
N TYR A 191 0.00 -7.54 19.52
CA TYR A 191 -1.36 -8.02 19.28
C TYR A 191 -2.22 -6.89 18.74
N SER A 192 -3.00 -7.14 17.69
CA SER A 192 -3.86 -6.13 17.09
C SER A 192 -5.15 -6.70 16.51
N LYS A 193 -6.28 -6.22 17.00
CA LYS A 193 -7.59 -6.48 16.41
C LYS A 193 -7.76 -5.67 15.12
N LYS A 194 -8.71 -6.07 14.28
CA LYS A 194 -9.15 -5.28 13.13
C LYS A 194 -9.44 -3.83 13.55
N GLY A 195 -8.93 -2.88 12.78
CA GLY A 195 -9.11 -1.44 13.02
C GLY A 195 -8.30 -0.89 14.19
N SER A 196 -7.40 -1.68 14.78
CA SER A 196 -6.42 -1.22 15.79
C SER A 196 -5.02 -1.15 15.22
N THR A 197 -4.15 -0.35 15.82
CA THR A 197 -2.75 -0.23 15.37
C THR A 197 -1.99 -1.51 15.68
N VAL A 198 -0.96 -1.78 14.89
CA VAL A 198 -0.05 -2.92 15.06
C VAL A 198 1.39 -2.43 14.85
N ASP A 199 2.27 -2.86 15.74
CA ASP A 199 3.70 -2.66 15.58
C ASP A 199 4.25 -3.83 14.77
N ILE A 200 5.00 -3.53 13.73
CA ILE A 200 5.56 -4.52 12.83
C ILE A 200 7.06 -4.32 12.70
N LEU A 201 7.77 -5.43 12.52
CA LEU A 201 9.15 -5.43 12.05
C LEU A 201 9.14 -5.65 10.54
N LEU A 202 9.55 -4.63 9.78
CA LEU A 202 9.78 -4.73 8.34
C LEU A 202 11.08 -5.48 8.08
N HIS A 203 11.01 -6.49 7.21
CA HIS A 203 12.18 -7.26 6.79
C HIS A 203 12.77 -6.69 5.49
N PRO A 204 14.08 -6.45 5.39
CA PRO A 204 14.72 -6.17 4.12
C PRO A 204 14.58 -7.45 3.27
N GLN A 205 13.81 -7.34 2.20
CA GLN A 205 13.19 -8.46 1.49
C GLN A 205 14.21 -9.50 0.97
N LYS A 206 14.33 -10.65 1.65
CA LYS A 206 14.74 -11.98 1.12
C LYS A 206 14.37 -13.08 2.12
N TYR A 207 13.10 -13.47 2.20
CA TYR A 207 12.72 -14.76 2.79
C TYR A 207 11.57 -15.36 1.99
N THR A 208 11.91 -16.29 1.10
CA THR A 208 11.01 -17.38 0.73
C THR A 208 11.14 -18.38 1.87
N ILE A 209 10.04 -18.64 2.59
CA ILE A 209 9.99 -19.78 3.53
C ILE A 209 9.60 -21.00 2.72
#